data_AF-A0A348N6M5-F1
#
_entry.id   AF-A0A348N6M5-F1
#
_cell.length_a   1.000
_cell.length_b   1.000
_cell.length_c   1.000
_cell.angle_alpha   90.00
_cell.angle_beta   90.00
_cell.angle_gamma   90.00
#
_symmetry.space_group_name_H-M   'P 1'
#
loop_
_entity.id
_entity.type
_entity.pdbx_description
1 polymer ?
#
loop_
_entity_poly.entity_id
_entity_poly.type
_entity_poly.pdbx_seq_one_letter_code
_entity_poly.pdbx_strand_id
1 'polypeptide(L)' 'MDWKGLIGNFIAIFFGLFLYILITNSKWGKAHERYQYAIMLVCVMLACLFGWGLKIIIGMYF' A
#
# COMPACT_ATOMS: atom_id res chain seq x y z
N MET A 1 -20.97 -8.91 8.13
CA MET A 1 -19.57 -8.48 7.93
C MET A 1 -19.05 -9.23 6.73
N ASP A 2 -18.76 -8.56 5.62
CA ASP A 2 -18.15 -9.19 4.45
C ASP A 2 -16.69 -9.53 4.75
N TRP A 3 -16.45 -10.77 5.20
CA TRP A 3 -15.11 -11.28 5.53
C TRP A 3 -14.12 -11.06 4.38
N LYS A 4 -14.60 -11.13 3.13
CA LYS A 4 -13.81 -10.86 1.92
C LYS A 4 -13.26 -9.43 1.89
N GLY A 5 -14.04 -8.45 2.35
CA GLY A 5 -13.68 -7.03 2.32
C GLY A 5 -12.71 -6.68 3.43
N LEU A 6 -12.86 -7.33 4.58
CA LEU A 6 -11.90 -7.24 5.68
C LEU A 6 -10.53 -7.79 5.25
N ILE A 7 -10.51 -8.97 4.61
CA ILE A 7 -9.28 -9.60 4.10
C ILE A 7 -8.64 -8.73 3.01
N GLY A 8 -9.42 -8.20 2.06
CA GLY A 8 -8.90 -7.31 1.02
C GLY A 8 -8.26 -6.05 1.56
N ASN A 9 -8.90 -5.38 2.54
CA ASN A 9 -8.32 -4.21 3.20
C ASN A 9 -7.05 -4.57 3.98
N PHE A 10 -7.05 -5.70 4.68
CA PHE A 10 -5.87 -6.17 5.43
C PHE A 10 -4.67 -6.39 4.50
N ILE A 11 -4.88 -7.05 3.35
CA ILE A 11 -3.84 -7.26 2.33
C ILE A 11 -3.34 -5.93 1.77
N ALA A 12 -4.23 -4.97 1.49
CA ALA A 12 -3.84 -3.67 0.96
C ALA A 12 -2.96 -2.85 1.93
N ILE A 13 -3.28 -2.88 3.24
CA ILE A 13 -2.50 -2.21 4.29
C ILE A 13 -1.11 -2.85 4.40
N PHE A 14 -1.05 -4.19 4.45
CA PHE A 14 0.23 -4.90 4.51
C PHE A 14 1.09 -4.66 3.27
N PHE A 15 0.48 -4.57 2.10
CA PHE A 15 1.18 -4.25 0.86
C PHE A 15 1.80 -2.85 0.89
N GLY A 16 1.05 -1.84 1.32
CA GLY A 16 1.56 -0.47 1.47
C GLY A 16 2.70 -0.36 2.47
N LEU A 17 2.57 -1.05 3.60
CA LEU A 17 3.61 -1.09 4.63
C LEU A 17 4.87 -1.79 4.12
N PHE A 18 4.72 -2.92 3.42
CA PHE A 18 5.82 -3.67 2.85
C PHE A 18 6.59 -2.86 1.80
N LEU A 19 5.88 -2.16 0.92
CA LEU A 19 6.46 -1.23 -0.05
C LEU A 19 7.27 -0.11 0.62
N TYR A 20 6.70 0.51 1.65
CA TYR A 20 7.37 1.57 2.40
C TYR A 20 8.66 1.07 3.06
N ILE A 21 8.62 -0.10 3.71
CA ILE A 21 9.79 -0.72 4.34
C ILE A 21 10.85 -1.08 3.30
N LEU A 22 10.46 -1.62 2.14
CA LEU A 22 11.37 -1.96 1.03
C LEU A 22 12.08 -0.71 0.50
N ILE A 23 11.34 0.36 0.25
CA ILE A 23 11.90 1.60 -0.29
C ILE A 23 12.81 2.26 0.75
N THR A 24 12.40 2.27 2.03
CA THR A 24 13.19 2.88 3.11
C THR A 24 14.46 2.08 3.42
N ASN A 25 14.42 0.75 3.31
CA ASN A 25 15.62 -0.10 3.47
C ASN A 25 16.54 -0.13 2.24
N SER A 26 16.02 0.22 1.07
CA SER A 26 16.78 0.35 -0.17
C SER A 26 17.83 1.46 -0.04
N LYS A 27 18.97 1.26 -0.72
CA LYS A 27 20.06 2.26 -0.82
C LYS A 27 19.54 3.62 -1.33
N TRP A 28 18.47 3.62 -2.13
CA TRP A 28 17.84 4.83 -2.66
C TRP A 28 17.06 5.59 -1.58
N GLY A 29 16.26 4.90 -0.75
CA GLY A 29 15.49 5.53 0.33
C GLY A 29 16.39 6.08 1.43
N LYS A 30 17.50 5.40 1.76
CA LYS A 30 18.51 5.91 2.70
C LYS A 30 19.24 7.15 2.17
N ALA A 31 19.46 7.25 0.86
CA ALA A 31 20.07 8.43 0.24
C ALA A 31 19.08 9.62 0.15
N HIS A 32 17.77 9.35 0.18
CA HIS A 32 16.70 10.33 0.02
C HIS A 32 15.83 10.44 1.29
N GLU A 33 16.42 10.28 2.48
CA GLU A 33 15.69 10.38 3.75
C GLU A 33 14.94 11.72 3.90
N ARG A 34 15.47 12.79 3.31
CA ARG A 34 14.81 14.11 3.27
C ARG A 34 13.45 14.11 2.57
N TYR A 35 13.20 13.11 1.73
CA TYR A 35 11.94 12.91 1.00
C TYR A 35 11.06 11.80 1.61
N GLN A 36 11.33 11.38 2.85
CA GLN A 36 10.52 10.35 3.55
C GLN A 36 9.01 10.62 3.49
N TYR A 37 8.58 11.87 3.67
CA TYR A 37 7.17 12.25 3.54
C TYR A 37 6.62 12.01 2.13
N ALA A 38 7.38 12.31 1.09
CA ALA A 38 6.99 12.07 -0.30
C ALA A 38 6.96 10.57 -0.62
N ILE A 39 7.94 9.80 -0.12
CA ILE A 39 7.99 8.34 -0.25
C ILE A 39 6.77 7.71 0.43
N MET A 40 6.43 8.17 1.63
CA MET A 40 5.25 7.71 2.36
C MET A 40 3.96 8.02 1.58
N LEU A 41 3.85 9.24 1.04
CA LEU A 41 2.70 9.64 0.21
C LEU A 41 2.53 8.73 -1.02
N VAL A 42 3.60 8.47 -1.74
CA VAL A 42 3.58 7.57 -2.92
C VAL A 42 3.24 6.14 -2.52
N CYS A 43 3.76 5.64 -1.40
CA CYS A 43 3.42 4.31 -0.90
C CYS A 43 1.94 4.20 -0.52
N VAL A 44 1.38 5.21 0.14
CA VAL A 44 -0.04 5.25 0.49
C VAL A 44 -0.92 5.33 -0.77
N MET A 45 -0.54 6.15 -1.75
CA MET A 45 -1.25 6.22 -3.03
C MET A 45 -1.25 4.87 -3.76
N LEU A 46 -0.10 4.18 -3.81
CA LEU A 46 0.02 2.85 -4.39
C LEU A 46 -0.81 1.81 -3.62
N ALA A 47 -0.81 1.87 -2.29
CA ALA A 47 -1.63 0.99 -1.45
C ALA A 47 -3.12 1.20 -1.70
N CYS A 48 -3.58 2.44 -1.83
CA CYS A 48 -4.97 2.77 -2.16
C CYS A 48 -5.35 2.30 -3.57
N LEU A 49 -4.49 2.52 -4.57
CA LEU A 49 -4.72 2.03 -5.94
C LEU A 49 -4.76 0.49 -5.98
N PHE A 50 -3.88 -0.18 -5.24
CA PHE A 50 -3.85 -1.62 -5.15
C PHE A 50 -5.09 -2.17 -4.43
N GLY A 51 -5.50 -1.55 -3.33
CA GLY A 51 -6.74 -1.89 -2.63
C GLY A 51 -7.99 -1.68 -3.48
N TRP A 52 -8.03 -0.61 -4.28
CA TRP A 52 -9.10 -0.36 -5.24
C TRP A 52 -9.10 -1.39 -6.39
N GLY A 53 -7.94 -1.72 -6.95
CA GLY A 53 -7.80 -2.77 -7.97
C GLY A 53 -8.24 -4.14 -7.45
N LEU A 54 -7.84 -4.51 -6.23
CA LEU A 54 -8.29 -5.73 -5.56
C LEU A 54 -9.81 -5.74 -5.37
N LYS A 55 -10.42 -4.61 -5.00
CA LYS A 55 -11.87 -4.47 -4.85
C LYS A 55 -12.60 -4.76 -6.16
N ILE A 56 -12.07 -4.26 -7.28
CA ILE A 56 -12.61 -4.49 -8.62
C ILE A 56 -12.45 -5.97 -9.03
N ILE A 57 -11.26 -6.55 -8.85
CA ILE A 57 -10.95 -7.94 -9.26
C ILE A 57 -11.79 -8.95 -8.46
N ILE A 58 -11.96 -8.75 -7.16
CA ILE A 58 -12.73 -9.66 -6.29
C ILE A 58 -14.25 -9.44 -6.46
N GLY A 59 -14.67 -8.48 -7.30
CA GLY A 59 -16.08 -8.18 -7.54
C GLY A 59 -16.80 -7.65 -6.30
N MET A 60 -16.05 -7.08 -5.35
CA MET A 60 -16.59 -6.52 -4.11
C MET A 60 -17.15 -5.11 -4.36
N TYR A 61 -18.24 -5.05 -5.11
CA TYR A 61 -19.12 -3.90 -5.08
C TYR A 61 -19.97 -4.03 -3.83
N PHE A 62 -19.66 -3.19 -2.84
CA PHE A 62 -20.49 -3.01 -1.66
C PHE A 62 -21.85 -2.43 -2.10
#